data_AF-A0A932USI7-F1
#
_entry.id   AF-A0A932USI7-F1
#
_cell.length_a   1.000
_cell.length_b   1.000
_cell.length_c   1.000
_cell.angle_alpha   90.00
_cell.angle_beta   90.00
_cell.angle_gamma   90.00
#
_symmetry.space_group_name_H-M   'P 1'
#
loop_
_entity.id
_entity.type
_entity.pdbx_description
1 polymer ?
#
loop_
_entity_poly.entity_id
_entity_poly.type
_entity_poly.pdbx_seq_one_letter_code
_entity_poly.pdbx_strand_id
1 'polypeptide(L)'
;MRKERLDKLLVTRELAATREKAQALIMAGKVRVNDATVAKAGSRVPLDARLSVEAPEYPYVSRGGVKLEAALRAFGLDPSGLVALDIGAATGGFTHCLLLHGAARVFAVDVGYGQLAWELRNDPRVVVRERTNIRHLPGDALGQAVDLAVVDVSFISLNTVLRHARRFLKPGGQILALVKPQFEAGRGQVRRGGRVTDPAVHDEVQERVEQTARGLGLRLLGRMASPIEGKKSGNREFLMLWQADPALTPTVPLEPDAAPHEGGESPPGDPHPHEAS
;
A
#
# COMPACT_ATOMS: atom_id res chain seq x y z
N MET A 1 -37.13 -6.20 -30.64
CA MET A 1 -36.30 -5.30 -29.81
C MET A 1 -34.83 -5.67 -29.99
N ARG A 2 -33.99 -4.72 -30.41
CA ARG A 2 -32.55 -4.98 -30.63
C ARG A 2 -31.86 -5.12 -29.27
N LYS A 3 -31.00 -6.14 -29.11
CA LYS A 3 -30.26 -6.43 -27.88
C LYS A 3 -28.76 -6.45 -28.15
N GLU A 4 -27.97 -6.06 -27.15
CA GLU A 4 -26.50 -6.10 -27.20
C GLU A 4 -25.96 -6.72 -25.91
N ARG A 5 -24.73 -7.26 -25.96
CA ARG A 5 -24.05 -7.75 -24.76
C ARG A 5 -23.81 -6.61 -23.78
N LEU A 6 -24.06 -6.87 -22.49
CA LEU A 6 -23.94 -5.88 -21.43
C LEU A 6 -22.53 -5.26 -21.36
N ASP A 7 -21.47 -6.08 -21.46
CA ASP A 7 -20.08 -5.59 -21.47
C ASP A 7 -19.81 -4.60 -22.60
N LYS A 8 -20.27 -4.91 -23.81
CA LYS A 8 -20.12 -4.03 -24.98
C LYS A 8 -20.99 -2.78 -24.87
N LEU A 9 -22.21 -2.92 -24.35
CA LEU A 9 -23.14 -1.80 -24.21
C LEU A 9 -22.65 -0.79 -23.16
N LEU A 10 -22.02 -1.23 -22.07
CA LEU A 10 -21.38 -0.34 -21.09
C LEU A 10 -20.26 0.50 -21.71
N VAL A 11 -19.42 -0.09 -22.56
CA VAL A 11 -18.37 0.65 -23.27
C VAL A 11 -18.97 1.60 -24.31
N THR A 12 -19.95 1.14 -25.08
CA THR A 12 -20.61 1.94 -26.13
C THR A 12 -21.31 3.17 -25.56
N ARG A 13 -21.78 3.10 -24.31
CA ARG A 13 -22.40 4.21 -23.58
C ARG A 13 -21.45 4.92 -22.63
N GLU A 14 -20.14 4.69 -22.76
CA GLU A 14 -19.09 5.36 -21.96
C GLU A 14 -19.20 5.17 -20.45
N LEU A 15 -19.93 4.14 -20.00
CA LEU A 15 -20.06 3.73 -18.60
C LEU A 15 -18.86 2.88 -18.13
N ALA A 16 -18.03 2.43 -19.06
CA ALA A 16 -16.76 1.76 -18.80
C ALA A 16 -15.75 2.06 -19.91
N ALA A 17 -14.48 2.29 -19.55
CA ALA A 17 -13.44 2.66 -20.52
C ALA A 17 -13.06 1.52 -21.48
N THR A 18 -13.13 0.26 -21.03
CA THR A 18 -12.79 -0.92 -21.83
C THR A 18 -13.75 -2.06 -21.55
N ARG A 19 -13.76 -3.08 -22.43
CA ARG A 19 -14.59 -4.27 -22.24
C ARG A 19 -14.17 -5.05 -21.00
N GLU A 20 -12.87 -5.09 -20.70
CA GLU A 20 -12.30 -5.74 -19.53
C GLU A 20 -12.77 -5.04 -18.24
N LYS A 21 -12.75 -3.69 -18.22
CA LYS A 21 -13.25 -2.90 -17.09
C LYS A 21 -14.76 -3.09 -16.90
N ALA A 22 -15.51 -3.13 -18.00
CA ALA A 22 -16.94 -3.44 -18.00
C ALA A 22 -17.23 -4.83 -17.41
N GLN A 23 -16.49 -5.86 -17.83
CA GLN A 23 -16.61 -7.22 -17.30
C GLN A 23 -16.29 -7.28 -15.80
N ALA A 24 -15.23 -6.61 -15.35
CA ALA A 24 -14.86 -6.54 -13.94
C ALA A 24 -15.97 -5.90 -13.09
N LEU A 25 -16.57 -4.79 -13.54
CA LEU A 25 -17.69 -4.12 -12.87
C LEU A 25 -18.92 -5.04 -12.77
N ILE A 26 -19.24 -5.76 -13.86
CA ILE A 26 -20.35 -6.71 -13.90
C ILE A 26 -20.13 -7.86 -12.91
N MET A 27 -18.94 -8.47 -12.93
CA MET A 27 -18.59 -9.56 -12.01
C MET A 27 -18.57 -9.11 -10.55
N ALA A 28 -18.18 -7.87 -10.29
CA ALA A 28 -18.22 -7.25 -8.96
C ALA A 28 -19.64 -6.85 -8.51
N GLY A 29 -20.68 -7.10 -9.33
CA GLY A 29 -22.06 -6.74 -9.02
C GLY A 29 -22.34 -5.24 -9.01
N LYS A 30 -21.44 -4.44 -9.59
CA LYS A 30 -21.49 -2.96 -9.61
C LYS A 30 -22.32 -2.39 -10.75
N VAL A 31 -22.94 -3.24 -11.58
CA VAL A 31 -23.76 -2.82 -12.72
C VAL A 31 -25.22 -3.19 -12.49
N ARG A 32 -26.10 -2.20 -12.66
CA ARG A 32 -27.56 -2.38 -12.64
C ARG A 32 -28.13 -2.22 -14.04
N VAL A 33 -29.05 -3.12 -14.39
CA VAL A 33 -29.86 -3.09 -15.60
C VAL A 33 -31.32 -3.02 -15.16
N ASN A 34 -31.99 -1.90 -15.41
CA ASN A 34 -33.35 -1.64 -14.90
C ASN A 34 -33.46 -1.95 -13.40
N ASP A 35 -32.53 -1.40 -12.62
CA ASP A 35 -32.42 -1.53 -11.16
C ASP A 35 -32.10 -2.95 -10.62
N ALA A 36 -31.97 -3.96 -11.49
CA ALA A 36 -31.54 -5.31 -11.13
C ALA A 36 -30.04 -5.55 -11.39
N THR A 37 -29.36 -6.28 -10.51
CA THR A 37 -27.98 -6.71 -10.74
C THR A 37 -27.93 -7.83 -11.78
N VAL A 38 -27.08 -7.69 -12.79
CA VAL A 38 -26.81 -8.75 -13.77
C VAL A 38 -25.37 -9.22 -13.57
N ALA A 39 -25.17 -10.50 -13.28
CA ALA A 39 -23.85 -11.06 -12.96
C ALA A 39 -23.07 -11.58 -14.19
N LYS A 40 -23.72 -11.71 -15.35
CA LYS A 40 -23.11 -12.26 -16.57
C LYS A 40 -22.82 -11.16 -17.58
N ALA A 41 -21.54 -10.97 -17.90
CA ALA A 41 -21.09 -9.94 -18.83
C ALA A 41 -21.61 -10.12 -20.27
N GLY A 42 -21.77 -11.37 -20.70
CA GLY A 42 -22.33 -11.71 -22.02
C GLY A 42 -23.86 -11.62 -22.11
N SER A 43 -24.56 -11.24 -21.04
CA SER A 43 -26.02 -11.10 -21.06
C SER A 43 -26.47 -10.12 -22.14
N ARG A 44 -27.41 -10.52 -22.98
CA ARG A 44 -27.99 -9.66 -24.01
C ARG A 44 -29.14 -8.85 -23.42
N VAL A 45 -28.94 -7.54 -23.31
CA VAL A 45 -29.92 -6.58 -22.76
C VAL A 45 -30.47 -5.67 -23.87
N PRO A 46 -31.71 -5.16 -23.74
CA PRO A 46 -32.25 -4.18 -24.68
C PRO A 46 -31.34 -2.95 -24.83
N LEU A 47 -31.24 -2.43 -26.06
CA LEU A 47 -30.41 -1.24 -26.36
C LEU A 47 -30.90 0.04 -25.67
N ASP A 48 -32.10 0.06 -25.12
CA ASP A 48 -32.75 1.15 -24.39
C ASP A 48 -32.82 0.87 -22.88
N ALA A 49 -32.28 -0.24 -22.39
CA ALA A 49 -32.27 -0.56 -20.97
C ALA A 49 -31.59 0.56 -20.16
N ARG A 50 -32.13 0.88 -18.98
CA ARG A 50 -31.51 1.81 -18.03
C ARG A 50 -30.30 1.12 -17.42
N LEU A 51 -29.12 1.65 -17.70
CA LEU A 51 -27.86 1.15 -17.16
C LEU A 51 -27.34 2.15 -16.13
N SER A 52 -26.94 1.66 -14.98
CA SER A 52 -26.14 2.44 -14.02
C SER A 52 -24.97 1.60 -13.52
N VAL A 53 -23.85 2.27 -13.31
CA VAL A 53 -22.66 1.70 -12.69
C VAL A 53 -22.54 2.37 -11.33
N GLU A 54 -22.45 1.56 -10.29
CA GLU A 54 -22.19 2.05 -8.94
C GLU A 54 -20.85 2.78 -8.94
N ALA A 55 -20.84 4.01 -8.41
CA ALA A 55 -19.60 4.77 -8.28
C ALA A 55 -18.57 3.95 -7.48
N PRO A 56 -17.27 4.04 -7.82
CA PRO A 56 -16.26 3.42 -6.99
C PRO A 56 -16.37 3.95 -5.56
N GLU A 57 -16.25 3.05 -4.59
CA GLU A 57 -16.38 3.36 -3.15
C GLU A 57 -15.38 4.44 -2.71
N TYR A 58 -14.28 4.61 -3.47
CA TYR A 58 -13.23 5.58 -3.21
C TYR A 58 -12.72 6.18 -4.54
N PRO A 59 -12.23 7.42 -4.56
CA PRO A 59 -11.78 8.08 -5.78
C PRO A 59 -10.44 7.55 -6.34
N TYR A 60 -9.80 6.60 -5.65
CA TYR A 60 -8.52 6.01 -6.04
C TYR A 60 -8.67 4.55 -6.49
N VAL A 61 -7.63 4.03 -7.15
CA VAL A 61 -7.58 2.64 -7.63
C VAL A 61 -7.60 1.59 -6.50
N SER A 62 -7.37 2.01 -5.25
CA SER A 62 -7.50 1.16 -4.08
C SER A 62 -7.83 1.96 -2.82
N ARG A 63 -8.28 1.25 -1.78
CA ARG A 63 -8.54 1.80 -0.45
C ARG A 63 -7.32 2.48 0.18
N GLY A 64 -6.11 2.14 -0.26
CA GLY A 64 -4.87 2.77 0.22
C GLY A 64 -4.90 4.29 0.02
N GLY A 65 -5.38 4.77 -1.13
CA GLY A 65 -5.39 6.21 -1.41
C GLY A 65 -6.20 7.03 -0.38
N VAL A 66 -7.24 6.44 0.22
CA VAL A 66 -8.05 7.07 1.28
C VAL A 66 -7.23 7.34 2.54
N LYS A 67 -6.32 6.42 2.89
CA LYS A 67 -5.44 6.58 4.05
C LYS A 67 -4.48 7.72 3.82
N LEU A 68 -3.84 7.75 2.65
CA LEU A 68 -2.89 8.81 2.29
C LEU A 68 -3.60 10.15 2.23
N GLU A 69 -4.76 10.24 1.59
CA GLU A 69 -5.58 11.46 1.50
C GLU A 69 -5.85 12.06 2.89
N ALA A 70 -6.25 11.22 3.84
CA ALA A 70 -6.53 11.67 5.19
C ALA A 70 -5.28 12.22 5.88
N ALA A 71 -4.11 11.58 5.71
CA ALA A 71 -2.85 12.09 6.24
C ALA A 71 -2.38 13.37 5.56
N LEU A 72 -2.50 13.50 4.23
CA LEU A 72 -2.14 14.74 3.51
C LEU A 72 -2.92 15.92 4.08
N ARG A 73 -4.24 15.77 4.26
CA ARG A 73 -5.09 16.80 4.86
C ARG A 73 -4.75 17.06 6.33
N ALA A 74 -4.63 16.00 7.14
CA ALA A 74 -4.43 16.14 8.58
C ALA A 74 -3.08 16.77 8.95
N PHE A 75 -2.04 16.51 8.14
CA PHE A 75 -0.71 17.05 8.38
C PHE A 75 -0.39 18.30 7.55
N GLY A 76 -1.31 18.77 6.70
CA GLY A 76 -1.07 19.90 5.81
C GLY A 76 0.08 19.65 4.83
N LEU A 77 0.24 18.39 4.40
CA LEU A 77 1.30 17.98 3.48
C LEU A 77 0.82 18.13 2.03
N ASP A 78 1.45 19.04 1.29
CA ASP A 78 1.18 19.27 -0.13
C ASP A 78 2.22 18.55 -1.00
N PRO A 79 1.84 17.50 -1.76
CA PRO A 79 2.76 16.79 -2.64
C PRO A 79 2.91 17.47 -4.01
N SER A 80 2.26 18.61 -4.27
CA SER A 80 2.33 19.32 -5.54
C SER A 80 3.77 19.66 -5.93
N GLY A 81 4.17 19.25 -7.13
CA GLY A 81 5.53 19.46 -7.65
C GLY A 81 6.60 18.55 -7.05
N LEU A 82 6.29 17.73 -6.04
CA LEU A 82 7.27 16.88 -5.37
C LEU A 82 7.65 15.66 -6.20
N VAL A 83 8.89 15.20 -6.02
CA VAL A 83 9.32 13.86 -6.43
C VAL A 83 9.08 12.92 -5.24
N ALA A 84 8.26 11.90 -5.45
CA ALA A 84 7.87 10.97 -4.40
C ALA A 84 8.36 9.54 -4.63
N LEU A 85 8.51 8.79 -3.55
CA LEU A 85 8.78 7.36 -3.53
C LEU A 85 7.63 6.64 -2.81
N ASP A 86 6.95 5.73 -3.49
CA ASP A 86 5.89 4.88 -2.93
C ASP A 86 6.44 3.47 -2.68
N ILE A 87 6.63 3.10 -1.41
CA ILE A 87 7.19 1.81 -0.98
C ILE A 87 6.04 0.88 -0.57
N GLY A 88 5.86 -0.19 -1.34
CA GLY A 88 4.71 -1.08 -1.21
C GLY A 88 3.51 -0.60 -2.05
N ALA A 89 3.79 -0.13 -3.27
CA ALA A 89 2.78 0.50 -4.12
C ALA A 89 1.55 -0.39 -4.38
N ALA A 90 1.71 -1.71 -4.45
CA ALA A 90 0.67 -2.71 -4.68
C ALA A 90 -0.22 -2.34 -5.87
N THR A 91 -1.53 -2.16 -5.67
CA THR A 91 -2.46 -1.70 -6.71
C THR A 91 -2.24 -0.24 -7.13
N GLY A 92 -1.53 0.55 -6.32
CA GLY A 92 -1.16 1.93 -6.58
C GLY A 92 -2.03 2.97 -5.89
N GLY A 93 -2.65 2.64 -4.75
CA GLY A 93 -3.55 3.57 -4.06
C GLY A 93 -2.86 4.86 -3.61
N PHE A 94 -1.67 4.74 -3.02
CA PHE A 94 -0.85 5.88 -2.60
C PHE A 94 -0.31 6.64 -3.80
N THR A 95 0.30 5.95 -4.76
CA THR A 95 0.71 6.52 -6.06
C THR A 95 -0.41 7.35 -6.70
N HIS A 96 -1.63 6.82 -6.82
CA HIS A 96 -2.75 7.53 -7.43
C HIS A 96 -3.13 8.80 -6.64
N CYS A 97 -3.18 8.71 -5.31
CA CYS A 97 -3.43 9.88 -4.46
C CYS A 97 -2.36 10.97 -4.67
N LEU A 98 -1.07 10.62 -4.67
CA LEU A 98 0.02 11.57 -4.93
C LEU A 98 -0.12 12.26 -6.30
N LEU A 99 -0.44 11.50 -7.35
CA LEU A 99 -0.60 12.05 -8.71
C LEU A 99 -1.79 12.99 -8.85
N LEU A 100 -2.91 12.69 -8.18
CA LEU A 100 -4.10 13.56 -8.16
C LEU A 100 -3.85 14.85 -7.39
N HIS A 101 -2.95 14.83 -6.41
CA HIS A 101 -2.50 16.01 -5.67
C HIS A 101 -1.27 16.70 -6.30
N GLY A 102 -0.94 16.37 -7.55
CA GLY A 102 0.02 17.15 -8.33
C GLY A 102 1.49 16.77 -8.13
N ALA A 103 1.80 15.59 -7.57
CA ALA A 103 3.17 15.09 -7.56
C ALA A 103 3.77 15.10 -8.97
N ALA A 104 4.99 15.63 -9.09
CA ALA A 104 5.67 15.75 -10.38
C ALA A 104 6.17 14.39 -10.89
N ARG A 105 6.54 13.49 -9.97
CA ARG A 105 7.00 12.14 -10.26
C ARG A 105 6.78 11.21 -9.07
N VAL A 106 6.45 9.95 -9.34
CA VAL A 106 6.34 8.91 -8.32
C VAL A 106 7.15 7.68 -8.73
N PHE A 107 8.13 7.30 -7.92
CA PHE A 107 8.78 5.99 -8.03
C PHE A 107 7.94 4.96 -7.26
N ALA A 108 7.27 4.06 -7.97
CA ALA A 108 6.42 3.03 -7.39
C ALA A 108 7.21 1.73 -7.21
N VAL A 109 7.65 1.46 -5.99
CA VAL A 109 8.45 0.27 -5.62
C VAL A 109 7.56 -0.78 -4.99
N ASP A 110 7.62 -2.00 -5.52
CA ASP A 110 6.92 -3.14 -4.95
C ASP A 110 7.70 -4.46 -5.14
N VAL A 111 7.55 -5.39 -4.19
CA VAL A 111 8.11 -6.75 -4.28
C VAL A 111 7.26 -7.67 -5.18
N GLY A 112 5.98 -7.35 -5.34
CA GLY A 112 5.05 -8.01 -6.23
C GLY A 112 5.32 -7.70 -7.70
N TYR A 113 4.56 -8.36 -8.57
CA TYR A 113 4.64 -8.20 -10.01
C TYR A 113 3.24 -8.08 -10.60
N GLY A 114 3.06 -7.15 -11.54
CA GLY A 114 1.81 -6.94 -12.27
C GLY A 114 0.64 -6.44 -11.41
N GLN A 115 0.92 -5.84 -10.25
CA GLN A 115 -0.13 -5.42 -9.31
C GLN A 115 -0.62 -4.00 -9.57
N LEU A 116 0.27 -3.11 -10.02
CA LEU A 116 -0.04 -1.71 -10.24
C LEU A 116 -1.10 -1.55 -11.32
N ALA A 117 -2.12 -0.72 -11.03
CA ALA A 117 -3.21 -0.45 -11.95
C ALA A 117 -2.68 0.04 -13.31
N TRP A 118 -3.30 -0.46 -14.40
CA TRP A 118 -2.84 -0.20 -15.77
C TRP A 118 -2.72 1.29 -16.10
N GLU A 119 -3.68 2.10 -15.66
CA GLU A 119 -3.66 3.55 -15.86
C GLU A 119 -2.46 4.23 -15.19
N LEU A 120 -2.05 3.77 -14.00
CA LEU A 120 -0.88 4.30 -13.30
C LEU A 120 0.43 3.83 -13.93
N ARG A 121 0.48 2.58 -14.40
CA ARG A 121 1.66 2.04 -15.08
C ARG A 121 2.00 2.84 -16.34
N ASN A 122 0.99 3.39 -17.00
CA ASN A 122 1.15 4.16 -18.25
C ASN A 122 1.17 5.68 -18.01
N ASP A 123 1.06 6.16 -16.77
CA ASP A 123 1.21 7.59 -16.47
C ASP A 123 2.70 7.97 -16.60
N PRO A 124 3.07 8.98 -17.41
CA PRO A 124 4.46 9.36 -17.65
C PRO A 124 5.18 9.87 -16.41
N ARG A 125 4.45 10.22 -15.34
CA ARG A 125 5.02 10.63 -14.05
C ARG A 125 5.38 9.45 -13.16
N VAL A 126 4.98 8.23 -13.51
CA VAL A 126 5.22 7.03 -12.70
C VAL A 126 6.40 6.23 -13.24
N VAL A 127 7.36 5.93 -12.36
CA VAL A 127 8.46 5.01 -12.64
C VAL A 127 8.23 3.73 -11.86
N VAL A 128 7.90 2.65 -12.56
CA VAL A 128 7.59 1.36 -11.94
C VAL A 128 8.87 0.57 -11.64
N ARG A 129 8.96 0.08 -10.40
CA ARG A 129 10.04 -0.78 -9.88
C ARG A 129 9.43 -1.98 -9.17
N GLU A 130 8.92 -2.93 -9.96
CA GLU A 130 8.37 -4.19 -9.46
C GLU A 130 9.46 -5.23 -9.18
N ARG A 131 9.11 -6.32 -8.47
CA ARG A 131 10.05 -7.35 -8.02
C ARG A 131 11.27 -6.77 -7.29
N THR A 132 11.08 -5.63 -6.64
CA THR A 132 12.15 -4.83 -6.04
C THR A 132 11.89 -4.72 -4.55
N ASN A 133 12.79 -5.28 -3.75
CA ASN A 133 12.76 -5.11 -2.32
C ASN A 133 13.59 -3.87 -1.95
N ILE A 134 12.98 -2.92 -1.25
CA ILE A 134 13.65 -1.67 -0.84
C ILE A 134 14.96 -1.89 -0.08
N ARG A 135 15.09 -3.02 0.63
CA ARG A 135 16.31 -3.40 1.37
C ARG A 135 17.53 -3.58 0.47
N HIS A 136 17.29 -4.02 -0.75
CA HIS A 136 18.33 -4.37 -1.72
C HIS A 136 18.47 -3.33 -2.82
N LEU A 137 17.68 -2.25 -2.77
CA LEU A 137 17.74 -1.19 -3.76
C LEU A 137 18.98 -0.31 -3.49
N PRO A 138 19.91 -0.18 -4.45
CA PRO A 138 21.06 0.72 -4.30
C PRO A 138 20.61 2.17 -4.09
N GLY A 139 21.38 2.94 -3.31
CA GLY A 139 21.01 4.32 -2.94
C GLY A 139 20.90 5.30 -4.12
N ASP A 140 21.56 4.97 -5.24
CA ASP A 140 21.55 5.72 -6.50
C ASP A 140 20.52 5.20 -7.52
N ALA A 141 19.79 4.12 -7.21
CA ALA A 141 18.93 3.42 -8.17
C ALA A 141 17.74 4.25 -8.72
N LEU A 142 17.39 5.34 -8.03
CA LEU A 142 16.35 6.28 -8.46
C LEU A 142 16.91 7.38 -9.38
N GLY A 143 18.25 7.53 -9.44
CA GLY A 143 18.95 8.59 -10.17
C GLY A 143 18.79 10.00 -9.58
N GLN A 144 18.01 10.14 -8.50
CA GLN A 144 17.79 11.39 -7.78
C GLN A 144 17.24 11.09 -6.37
N ALA A 145 17.46 12.02 -5.44
CA ALA A 145 16.80 11.99 -4.14
C ALA A 145 15.35 12.48 -4.24
N VAL A 146 14.49 12.00 -3.35
CA VAL A 146 13.05 12.30 -3.31
C VAL A 146 12.72 13.28 -2.19
N ASP A 147 11.65 14.05 -2.38
CA ASP A 147 11.12 15.01 -1.40
C ASP A 147 10.25 14.30 -0.35
N LEU A 148 9.50 13.28 -0.77
CA LEU A 148 8.55 12.55 0.05
C LEU A 148 8.65 11.04 -0.19
N ALA A 149 8.79 10.25 0.87
CA ALA A 149 8.58 8.81 0.81
C ALA A 149 7.27 8.45 1.52
N VAL A 150 6.42 7.67 0.86
CA VAL A 150 5.22 7.08 1.46
C VAL A 150 5.38 5.57 1.59
N VAL A 151 4.91 4.98 2.69
CA VAL A 151 5.15 3.56 3.00
C VAL A 151 3.86 2.85 3.42
N ASP A 152 3.45 1.83 2.66
CA ASP A 152 2.33 0.93 2.99
C ASP A 152 2.72 -0.55 2.75
N VAL A 153 3.65 -1.06 3.55
CA VAL A 153 4.17 -2.43 3.43
C VAL A 153 3.47 -3.40 4.38
N SER A 154 3.53 -4.70 4.07
CA SER A 154 3.03 -5.77 4.94
C SER A 154 4.09 -6.85 5.10
N PHE A 155 4.04 -7.62 6.19
CA PHE A 155 4.97 -8.74 6.47
C PHE A 155 6.45 -8.35 6.62
N ILE A 156 6.74 -7.08 6.86
CA ILE A 156 8.06 -6.54 7.18
C ILE A 156 7.88 -5.45 8.24
N SER A 157 8.84 -5.34 9.17
CA SER A 157 8.84 -4.24 10.13
C SER A 157 9.16 -2.92 9.41
N LEU A 158 8.41 -1.89 9.76
CA LEU A 158 8.64 -0.53 9.34
C LEU A 158 10.00 -0.01 9.79
N ASN A 159 10.54 -0.51 10.92
CA ASN A 159 11.89 -0.15 11.36
C ASN A 159 12.95 -0.47 10.31
N THR A 160 12.87 -1.66 9.71
CA THR A 160 13.75 -2.05 8.59
C THR A 160 13.51 -1.16 7.38
N VAL A 161 12.25 -0.89 7.03
CA VAL A 161 11.94 -0.08 5.85
C VAL A 161 12.40 1.37 6.00
N LEU A 162 12.26 2.00 7.17
CA LEU A 162 12.71 3.37 7.43
C LEU A 162 14.22 3.53 7.23
N ARG A 163 15.02 2.54 7.65
CA ARG A 163 16.48 2.51 7.46
C ARG A 163 16.87 2.59 5.99
N HIS A 164 16.15 1.90 5.12
CA HIS A 164 16.41 1.91 3.68
C HIS A 164 15.79 3.11 2.98
N ALA A 165 14.56 3.50 3.34
CA ALA A 165 13.87 4.64 2.78
C ALA A 165 14.63 5.95 3.01
N ARG A 166 15.25 6.13 4.19
CA ARG A 166 16.02 7.34 4.55
C ARG A 166 17.14 7.69 3.57
N ARG A 167 17.72 6.69 2.89
CA ARG A 167 18.84 6.84 1.95
C ARG A 167 18.44 7.59 0.68
N PHE A 168 17.17 7.51 0.30
CA PHE A 168 16.64 8.14 -0.91
C PHE A 168 16.14 9.56 -0.66
N LEU A 169 16.07 9.99 0.61
CA LEU A 169 15.41 11.23 0.98
C LEU A 169 16.37 12.42 0.91
N LYS A 170 15.91 13.53 0.34
CA LYS A 170 16.62 14.81 0.39
C LYS A 170 16.80 15.28 1.85
N PRO A 171 17.81 16.10 2.15
CA PRO A 171 17.84 16.85 3.40
C PRO A 171 16.54 17.66 3.55
N GLY A 172 15.88 17.58 4.72
CA GLY A 172 14.59 18.22 4.95
C GLY A 172 13.37 17.51 4.33
N GLY A 173 13.58 16.44 3.54
CA GLY A 173 12.50 15.63 2.99
C GLY A 173 11.73 14.85 4.05
N GLN A 174 10.59 14.28 3.68
CA GLN A 174 9.64 13.70 4.62
C GLN A 174 9.34 12.22 4.36
N ILE A 175 9.02 11.48 5.41
CA ILE A 175 8.50 10.11 5.31
C ILE A 175 7.12 10.06 5.98
N LEU A 176 6.13 9.59 5.23
CA LEU A 176 4.79 9.30 5.75
C LEU A 176 4.55 7.79 5.68
N ALA A 177 4.53 7.12 6.82
CA ALA A 177 4.40 5.66 6.84
C ALA A 177 3.17 5.19 7.60
N LEU A 178 2.65 4.05 7.15
CA LEU A 178 1.59 3.33 7.83
C LEU A 178 2.21 2.31 8.81
N VAL A 179 1.96 2.52 10.10
CA VAL A 179 2.28 1.59 11.18
C VAL A 179 1.14 0.58 11.31
N LYS A 180 1.50 -0.70 11.23
CA LYS A 180 0.56 -1.81 11.29
C LYS A 180 0.90 -2.68 12.49
N PRO A 181 0.23 -2.51 13.65
CA PRO A 181 0.59 -3.22 14.89
C PRO A 181 0.76 -4.73 14.72
N GLN A 182 -0.04 -5.38 13.89
CA GLN A 182 0.04 -6.82 13.62
C GLN A 182 1.36 -7.30 12.98
N PHE A 183 2.17 -6.39 12.43
CA PHE A 183 3.47 -6.69 11.84
C PHE A 183 4.64 -6.19 12.69
N GLU A 184 4.37 -5.42 13.75
CA GLU A 184 5.38 -4.83 14.64
C GLU A 184 5.32 -5.43 16.06
N ALA A 185 4.16 -5.92 16.48
CA ALA A 185 3.95 -6.50 17.79
C ALA A 185 4.78 -7.78 17.96
N GLY A 186 5.29 -7.99 19.18
CA GLY A 186 6.08 -9.16 19.54
C GLY A 186 5.28 -10.46 19.54
N ARG A 187 6.00 -11.59 19.59
CA ARG A 187 5.39 -12.93 19.73
C ARG A 187 4.53 -12.96 21.00
N GLY A 188 3.25 -13.30 20.87
CA GLY A 188 2.29 -13.36 21.99
C GLY A 188 1.35 -12.15 22.12
N GLN A 189 1.65 -11.02 21.47
CA GLN A 189 0.79 -9.83 21.48
C GLN A 189 -0.28 -9.83 20.35
N VAL A 190 -0.21 -10.81 19.45
CA VAL A 190 -1.11 -10.96 18.31
C VAL A 190 -2.12 -12.08 18.58
N ARG A 191 -3.42 -11.77 18.61
CA ARG A 191 -4.50 -12.74 18.87
C ARG A 191 -4.79 -13.62 17.65
N ARG A 192 -5.56 -14.69 17.85
CA ARG A 192 -6.06 -15.57 16.77
C ARG A 192 -6.70 -14.73 15.66
N GLY A 193 -6.29 -14.95 14.41
CA GLY A 193 -6.72 -14.15 13.26
C GLY A 193 -5.85 -12.93 12.98
N GLY A 194 -4.73 -12.74 13.69
CA GLY A 194 -3.76 -11.69 13.39
C GLY A 194 -4.19 -10.29 13.85
N ARG A 195 -5.11 -10.20 14.83
CA ARG A 195 -5.65 -8.92 15.33
C ARG A 195 -4.92 -8.48 16.59
N VAL A 196 -4.59 -7.19 16.66
CA VAL A 196 -4.05 -6.50 17.82
C VAL A 196 -5.09 -5.48 18.28
N THR A 197 -5.72 -5.73 19.43
CA THR A 197 -6.80 -4.88 19.98
C THR A 197 -6.38 -4.10 21.22
N ASP A 198 -5.26 -4.46 21.83
CA ASP A 198 -4.77 -3.84 23.06
C ASP A 198 -4.16 -2.47 22.74
N PRO A 199 -4.71 -1.37 23.28
CA PRO A 199 -4.16 -0.03 23.07
C PRO A 199 -2.72 0.11 23.56
N ALA A 200 -2.33 -0.58 24.63
CA ALA A 200 -0.96 -0.51 25.14
C ALA A 200 0.04 -1.06 24.12
N VAL A 201 -0.34 -2.12 23.39
CA VAL A 201 0.47 -2.66 22.29
C VAL A 201 0.54 -1.68 21.12
N HIS A 202 -0.55 -0.95 20.84
CA HIS A 202 -0.54 0.07 19.79
C HIS A 202 0.43 1.21 20.11
N ASP A 203 0.45 1.66 21.37
CA ASP A 203 1.35 2.72 21.83
C ASP A 203 2.80 2.25 21.83
N GLU A 204 3.08 1.07 22.38
CA GLU A 204 4.42 0.46 22.39
C GLU A 204 5.01 0.33 20.98
N VAL A 205 4.21 -0.12 20.02
CA VAL A 205 4.64 -0.25 18.62
C VAL A 205 4.99 1.12 18.02
N GLN A 206 4.16 2.14 18.23
CA GLN A 206 4.42 3.48 17.70
C GLN A 206 5.67 4.10 18.32
N GLU A 207 5.88 3.93 19.63
CA GLU A 207 7.07 4.41 20.33
C GLU A 207 8.35 3.75 19.80
N ARG A 208 8.32 2.43 19.57
CA ARG A 208 9.47 1.70 19.02
C ARG A 208 9.84 2.17 17.62
N VAL A 209 8.83 2.44 16.78
CA VAL A 209 9.03 3.03 15.45
C VAL A 209 9.59 4.44 15.56
N GLU A 210 9.07 5.26 16.47
CA GLU A 210 9.58 6.62 16.70
C GLU A 210 11.05 6.62 17.16
N GLN A 211 11.42 5.73 18.07
CA GLN A 211 12.81 5.59 18.53
C GLN A 211 13.76 5.25 17.38
N THR A 212 13.36 4.31 16.51
CA THR A 212 14.14 3.97 15.31
C THR A 212 14.25 5.16 14.37
N ALA A 213 13.15 5.86 14.11
CA ALA A 213 13.14 7.05 13.25
C ALA A 213 14.08 8.14 13.80
N ARG A 214 14.03 8.41 15.10
CA ARG A 214 14.91 9.37 15.79
C ARG A 214 16.39 9.04 15.60
N GLY A 215 16.76 7.76 15.73
CA GLY A 215 18.12 7.29 15.46
C GLY A 215 18.60 7.47 14.02
N LEU A 216 17.67 7.64 13.07
CA LEU A 216 17.95 7.91 11.64
C LEU A 216 17.94 9.41 11.30
N GLY A 217 17.87 10.28 12.30
CA GLY A 217 17.77 11.73 12.11
C GLY A 217 16.41 12.15 11.55
N LEU A 218 15.35 11.38 11.83
CA LEU A 218 13.98 11.71 11.45
C LEU A 218 13.23 12.28 12.66
N ARG A 219 12.81 13.54 12.56
CA ARG A 219 12.00 14.22 13.57
C ARG A 219 10.52 13.97 13.32
N LEU A 220 9.79 13.50 14.34
CA LEU A 220 8.35 13.31 14.25
C LEU A 220 7.64 14.66 14.09
N LEU A 221 6.76 14.77 13.09
CA LEU A 221 5.90 15.93 12.86
C LEU A 221 4.46 15.67 13.30
N GLY A 222 3.98 14.43 13.18
CA GLY A 222 2.61 14.09 13.54
C GLY A 222 2.33 12.61 13.48
N ARG A 223 1.29 12.19 14.19
CA ARG A 223 0.72 10.84 14.15
C ARG A 223 -0.81 10.91 14.19
N MET A 224 -1.47 9.98 13.50
CA MET A 224 -2.92 9.85 13.51
C MET A 224 -3.35 8.40 13.32
N ALA A 225 -4.58 8.06 13.70
CA ALA A 225 -5.17 6.79 13.28
C ALA A 225 -5.53 6.83 11.79
N SER A 226 -5.37 5.72 11.08
CA SER A 226 -5.90 5.55 9.72
C SER A 226 -7.42 5.70 9.72
N PRO A 227 -8.03 6.38 8.72
CA PRO A 227 -9.48 6.56 8.64
C PRO A 227 -10.23 5.26 8.37
N ILE A 228 -9.51 4.21 7.96
CA ILE A 228 -10.05 2.88 7.68
C ILE A 228 -9.19 1.80 8.33
N GLU A 229 -9.84 0.71 8.74
CA GLU A 229 -9.16 -0.48 9.25
C GLU A 229 -8.56 -1.35 8.14
N GLY A 230 -7.56 -2.15 8.51
CA GLY A 230 -6.92 -3.12 7.63
C GLY A 230 -7.89 -4.19 7.14
N LYS A 231 -7.96 -4.38 5.81
CA LYS A 231 -9.01 -5.18 5.12
C LYS A 231 -9.15 -6.63 5.60
N LYS A 232 -8.04 -7.32 5.90
CA LYS A 232 -8.07 -8.77 6.21
C LYS A 232 -8.48 -9.07 7.65
N SER A 233 -7.94 -8.32 8.60
CA SER A 233 -8.08 -8.64 10.02
C SER A 233 -8.83 -7.58 10.83
N GLY A 234 -9.18 -6.44 10.23
CA GLY A 234 -9.80 -5.30 10.92
C GLY A 234 -8.89 -4.69 11.99
N ASN A 235 -7.58 -4.65 11.72
CA ASN A 235 -6.64 -3.99 12.61
C ASN A 235 -6.76 -2.47 12.44
N ARG A 236 -6.70 -1.77 13.57
CA ARG A 236 -6.43 -0.34 13.57
C ARG A 236 -4.98 -0.12 13.15
N GLU A 237 -4.80 0.81 12.22
CA GLU A 237 -3.50 1.18 11.66
C GLU A 237 -3.26 2.66 11.96
N PHE A 238 -2.01 3.10 11.96
CA PHE A 238 -1.63 4.47 12.32
C PHE A 238 -0.74 5.07 11.24
N LEU A 239 -0.91 6.36 10.95
CA LEU A 239 -0.07 7.11 10.04
C LEU A 239 0.86 8.00 10.85
N MET A 240 2.14 7.99 10.51
CA MET A 240 3.16 8.81 11.16
C MET A 240 3.97 9.56 10.11
N LEU A 241 4.14 10.85 10.32
CA LEU A 241 4.91 11.74 9.47
C LEU A 241 6.19 12.16 10.17
N TRP A 242 7.31 11.96 9.51
CA TRP A 242 8.61 12.46 9.95
C TRP A 242 9.27 13.33 8.90
N GLN A 243 10.20 14.17 9.35
CA GLN A 243 11.08 14.98 8.51
C GLN A 243 12.54 14.64 8.80
N ALA A 244 13.32 14.42 7.76
CA ALA A 244 14.77 14.28 7.89
C ALA A 244 15.40 15.62 8.28
N ASP A 245 16.37 15.55 9.18
CA ASP A 245 17.20 16.68 9.54
C ASP A 245 17.84 17.31 8.27
N PRO A 246 17.61 18.60 7.98
CA PRO A 246 18.24 19.30 6.87
C PRO A 246 19.77 19.33 6.92
N ALA A 247 20.37 19.16 8.10
CA ALA A 247 21.82 19.12 8.27
C ALA A 247 22.42 17.73 8.02
N LEU A 248 21.61 16.67 8.03
CA LEU A 248 22.07 15.29 7.81
C LEU A 248 21.94 14.91 6.34
N THR A 249 23.08 14.94 5.64
CA THR A 249 23.23 14.30 4.33
C THR A 249 23.06 12.77 4.52
N PRO A 250 22.33 12.05 3.66
CA PRO A 250 22.18 10.61 3.79
C PRO A 250 23.56 9.94 3.81
N THR A 251 23.97 9.42 4.96
CA THR A 251 25.16 8.60 5.10
C THR A 251 24.83 7.15 4.76
N VAL A 252 25.72 6.49 4.02
CA VAL A 252 25.78 5.02 3.89
C VAL A 252 27.16 4.62 4.45
N PRO A 253 27.28 3.56 5.29
CA PRO A 253 26.37 2.42 5.44
C PRO A 253 25.70 2.29 6.81
N LEU A 254 24.48 1.77 6.80
CA LEU A 254 23.87 1.15 7.99
C LEU A 254 24.34 -0.30 8.04
N GLU A 255 24.73 -0.75 9.24
CA GLU A 255 25.14 -2.12 9.51
C GLU A 255 24.16 -3.16 8.94
N PRO A 256 24.65 -4.35 8.55
CA PRO A 256 23.79 -5.43 8.07
C PRO A 256 22.72 -5.76 9.12
N ASP A 257 21.48 -5.94 8.65
CA ASP A 257 20.36 -6.42 9.46
C ASP A 257 20.81 -7.67 10.23
N ALA A 258 20.63 -7.68 11.55
CA ALA A 258 20.67 -8.92 12.32
C ALA A 258 19.62 -9.85 11.70
N ALA A 259 20.05 -11.06 11.30
CA ALA A 259 19.20 -12.02 10.60
C ALA A 259 17.87 -12.20 11.33
N PRO A 260 16.74 -12.33 10.61
CA PRO A 260 15.48 -12.67 11.25
C PRO A 260 15.67 -13.99 12.00
N HIS A 261 15.23 -14.05 13.26
CA HIS A 261 15.14 -15.31 14.01
C HIS A 261 14.34 -16.32 13.19
N GLU A 262 15.04 -17.26 12.55
CA GLU A 262 14.44 -18.45 11.97
C GLU A 262 13.75 -19.21 13.10
N GLY A 263 12.43 -19.13 13.12
CA GLY A 263 11.62 -19.99 13.96
C GLY A 263 11.51 -21.35 13.30
N GLY A 264 12.02 -22.37 13.98
CA GLY A 264 11.60 -23.76 13.77
C GLY A 264 12.70 -24.70 13.30
N GLU A 265 13.68 -24.99 14.16
CA GLU A 265 14.20 -26.35 14.18
C GLU A 265 13.04 -27.28 14.51
N SER A 266 12.76 -28.20 13.59
CA SER A 266 11.91 -29.36 13.85
C SER A 266 12.61 -30.20 14.91
N PRO A 267 11.93 -30.70 15.97
CA PRO A 267 12.58 -31.54 16.95
C PRO A 267 13.12 -32.80 16.27
N PRO A 268 14.29 -33.32 16.70
CA PRO A 268 14.86 -34.53 16.14
C PRO A 268 13.90 -35.70 16.36
N GLY A 269 13.64 -36.44 15.27
CA GLY A 269 12.82 -37.63 15.30
C GLY A 269 13.40 -38.66 16.27
N ASP A 270 12.55 -39.11 17.18
CA ASP A 270 12.85 -40.20 18.10
C ASP A 270 12.78 -41.54 17.33
N PRO A 271 13.86 -42.34 17.28
CA PRO A 271 13.82 -43.65 16.67
C PRO A 271 13.20 -44.66 17.64
N HIS A 272 11.99 -45.14 17.35
CA HIS A 272 11.43 -46.32 17.99
C HIS A 272 12.25 -47.57 17.65
N PRO A 273 12.68 -48.37 18.64
CA PRO A 273 13.02 -49.76 18.43
C PRO A 273 11.95 -50.69 19.05
N HIS A 274 11.60 -51.73 18.29
CA HIS A 274 11.18 -53.07 18.72
C HIS A 274 9.87 -53.26 19.52
N GLU A 275 8.96 -54.05 18.93
CA GLU A 275 8.52 -55.41 19.35
C GLU A 275 7.42 -55.82 18.34
N ALA A 276 7.46 -56.91 17.57
CA ALA A 276 7.80 -58.31 17.83
C ALA A 276 6.93 -58.96 18.92
N SER A 277 5.65 -59.19 18.62
CA SER A 277 4.92 -60.47 18.81
C SER A 277 3.51 -60.37 18.24
#